data_AF-R7TGP2-F1
#
_entry.id   AF-R7TGP2-F1
#
_cell.length_a   1.000
_cell.length_b   1.000
_cell.length_c   1.000
_cell.angle_alpha   90.00
_cell.angle_beta   90.00
_cell.angle_gamma   90.00
#
_symmetry.space_group_name_H-M   'P 1'
#
loop_
_entity.id
_entity.type
_entity.pdbx_description
1 polymer ?
#
loop_
_entity_poly.entity_id
_entity_poly.type
_entity_poly.pdbx_seq_one_letter_code
_entity_poly.pdbx_strand_id
1 'polypeptide(L)'
;MKCDARETSSSVSAFAPLTEMIDQLDDRKRERWERLWMVSDARVGRIHPLIYSHPITGLKTLCFHLGMTEAFIWDYDTPEQSKWTDWDETQSLLREIHQEFVKDGGAIQYSHKWQDGDFIISDNLAVGHEATPQTQLPRSQVGLRVLHRTTVKGTEAPTKKYTVRKTLHRDEL
;
A
#
# COMPACT_ATOMS: atom_id res chain seq x y z
N MET A 1 3.46 34.55 -11.61
CA MET A 1 3.35 34.08 -10.22
C MET A 1 4.63 33.31 -9.93
N LYS A 2 5.57 33.88 -9.17
CA LYS A 2 6.84 33.20 -8.82
C LYS A 2 6.57 32.37 -7.57
N CYS A 3 6.85 31.07 -7.64
CA CYS A 3 7.03 30.28 -6.42
C CYS A 3 8.37 30.71 -5.82
N ASP A 4 8.35 31.10 -4.55
CA ASP A 4 9.55 31.44 -3.77
C ASP A 4 9.60 30.41 -2.65
N ALA A 5 10.27 29.27 -2.92
CA ALA A 5 10.51 28.23 -1.93
C ALA A 5 11.88 28.50 -1.29
N ARG A 6 11.88 29.10 -0.10
CA ARG A 6 13.08 29.15 0.74
C ARG A 6 13.31 27.78 1.37
N GLU A 7 14.45 27.19 1.06
CA GLU A 7 14.98 25.93 1.62
C GLU A 7 15.03 25.98 3.15
N THR A 8 14.15 25.23 3.84
CA THR A 8 14.43 24.66 5.17
C THR A 8 13.47 23.48 5.44
N SER A 9 13.63 22.40 4.68
CA SER A 9 13.40 20.99 5.05
C SER A 9 13.22 20.21 3.76
N SER A 10 14.03 19.18 3.52
CA SER A 10 13.87 18.35 2.33
C SER A 10 12.53 17.62 2.43
N SER A 11 11.50 18.14 1.75
CA SER A 11 10.23 17.43 1.67
C SER A 11 10.45 16.19 0.82
N VAL A 12 10.40 15.01 1.43
CA VAL A 12 10.64 13.75 0.76
C VAL A 12 9.31 13.02 0.61
N SER A 13 9.08 12.48 -0.58
CA SER A 13 8.03 11.50 -0.81
C SER A 13 8.69 10.14 -1.02
N ALA A 14 8.30 9.16 -0.22
CA ALA A 14 8.78 7.78 -0.33
C ALA A 14 7.79 6.98 -1.17
N PHE A 15 8.29 6.26 -2.16
CA PHE A 15 7.53 5.41 -3.06
C PHE A 15 8.10 4.00 -2.99
N ALA A 16 7.28 2.99 -2.69
CA ALA A 16 7.69 1.59 -2.75
C ALA A 16 6.95 0.87 -3.88
N PRO A 17 7.67 0.12 -4.72
CA PRO A 17 7.06 -0.73 -5.73
C PRO A 17 6.47 -1.98 -5.06
N LEU A 18 5.15 -2.13 -5.12
CA LEU A 18 4.41 -3.10 -4.31
C LEU A 18 4.59 -4.54 -4.82
N THR A 19 4.85 -4.71 -6.12
CA THR A 19 5.14 -6.02 -6.70
C THR A 19 6.42 -6.62 -6.12
N GLU A 20 7.48 -5.84 -6.05
CA GLU A 20 8.77 -6.23 -5.52
C GLU A 20 8.69 -6.45 -4.01
N MET A 21 7.86 -5.67 -3.31
CA MET A 21 7.60 -5.89 -1.89
C MET A 21 6.96 -7.27 -1.66
N ILE A 22 5.99 -7.62 -2.52
CA ILE A 22 5.33 -8.92 -2.52
C ILE A 22 6.31 -10.07 -2.84
N ASP A 23 7.22 -9.86 -3.79
CA ASP A 23 8.20 -10.87 -4.22
C ASP A 23 9.29 -11.13 -3.17
N GLN A 24 9.48 -10.20 -2.22
CA GLN A 24 10.41 -10.33 -1.10
C GLN A 24 9.75 -10.90 0.18
N LEU A 25 8.45 -11.21 0.16
CA LEU A 25 7.80 -11.85 1.30
C LEU A 25 8.28 -13.30 1.45
N ASP A 26 8.43 -13.76 2.69
CA ASP A 26 8.59 -15.19 2.94
C ASP A 26 7.34 -15.97 2.50
N ASP A 27 7.50 -17.23 2.10
CA ASP A 27 6.41 -18.04 1.53
C ASP A 27 5.19 -18.12 2.45
N ARG A 28 5.41 -18.24 3.78
CA ARG A 28 4.33 -18.35 4.76
C ARG A 28 3.54 -17.03 4.89
N LYS A 29 4.23 -15.90 4.97
CA LYS A 29 3.60 -14.58 4.99
C LYS A 29 2.88 -14.31 3.68
N ARG A 30 3.50 -14.67 2.56
CA ARG A 30 2.91 -14.56 1.23
C ARG A 30 1.59 -15.34 1.14
N GLU A 31 1.60 -16.61 1.49
CA GLU A 31 0.40 -17.46 1.52
C GLU A 31 -0.68 -16.91 2.42
N ARG A 32 -0.30 -16.39 3.59
CA ARG A 32 -1.22 -15.75 4.50
C ARG A 32 -1.84 -14.51 3.86
N TRP A 33 -1.05 -13.61 3.28
CA TRP A 33 -1.56 -12.39 2.66
C TRP A 33 -2.40 -12.65 1.42
N GLU A 34 -2.17 -13.76 0.71
CA GLU A 34 -3.04 -14.19 -0.38
C GLU A 34 -4.47 -14.52 0.09
N ARG A 35 -4.71 -14.78 1.39
CA ARG A 35 -6.04 -15.03 1.93
C ARG A 35 -6.77 -13.76 2.35
N LEU A 36 -6.08 -12.64 2.43
CA LEU A 36 -6.64 -11.39 2.94
C LEU A 36 -7.40 -10.62 1.86
N TRP A 37 -8.51 -10.04 2.29
CA TRP A 37 -9.30 -9.06 1.54
C TRP A 37 -9.43 -7.79 2.38
N MET A 38 -9.10 -6.65 1.79
CA MET A 38 -9.17 -5.33 2.40
C MET A 38 -10.58 -4.76 2.29
N VAL A 39 -11.06 -4.18 3.39
CA VAL A 39 -12.34 -3.46 3.48
C VAL A 39 -12.03 -1.97 3.65
N SER A 40 -12.51 -1.14 2.72
CA SER A 40 -12.27 0.31 2.77
C SER A 40 -13.21 1.04 3.73
N ASP A 41 -12.68 2.04 4.46
CA ASP A 41 -13.41 2.97 5.32
C ASP A 41 -14.45 3.80 4.52
N ALA A 42 -15.71 3.65 4.93
CA ALA A 42 -16.91 4.46 4.72
C ALA A 42 -17.55 4.65 3.32
N ARG A 43 -18.89 4.57 3.36
CA ARG A 43 -19.96 4.83 2.36
C ARG A 43 -20.26 3.74 1.33
N VAL A 44 -19.30 2.90 0.96
CA VAL A 44 -19.52 1.93 -0.14
C VAL A 44 -19.10 0.50 0.21
N GLY A 45 -18.46 0.26 1.37
CA GLY A 45 -18.14 -1.08 1.87
C GLY A 45 -17.44 -1.95 0.83
N ARG A 46 -16.48 -1.38 0.08
CA ARG A 46 -15.82 -2.11 -1.01
C ARG A 46 -14.83 -3.09 -0.43
N ILE A 47 -14.95 -4.33 -0.90
CA ILE A 47 -14.09 -5.45 -0.53
C ILE A 47 -13.21 -5.75 -1.74
N HIS A 48 -11.90 -5.70 -1.55
CA HIS A 48 -10.90 -5.97 -2.58
C HIS A 48 -9.87 -6.96 -2.07
N PRO A 49 -9.34 -7.86 -2.90
CA PRO A 49 -8.29 -8.75 -2.45
C PRO A 49 -7.05 -7.93 -2.10
N LEU A 50 -6.40 -8.25 -0.97
CA LEU A 50 -5.18 -7.54 -0.55
C LEU A 50 -4.10 -7.68 -1.63
N ILE A 51 -3.87 -8.89 -2.14
CA ILE A 51 -3.02 -9.11 -3.31
C ILE A 51 -3.92 -9.30 -4.54
N TYR A 52 -3.70 -8.48 -5.57
CA TYR A 52 -4.48 -8.52 -6.81
C TYR A 52 -3.60 -8.43 -8.05
N SER A 53 -4.19 -8.75 -9.21
CA SER A 53 -3.51 -8.64 -10.51
C SER A 53 -3.66 -7.23 -11.07
N HIS A 54 -2.53 -6.57 -11.31
CA HIS A 54 -2.50 -5.30 -12.02
C HIS A 54 -3.16 -5.45 -13.40
N PRO A 55 -4.11 -4.58 -13.79
CA PRO A 55 -4.95 -4.81 -14.96
C PRO A 55 -4.18 -4.80 -16.30
N ILE A 56 -3.10 -4.04 -16.38
CA ILE A 56 -2.27 -3.91 -17.61
C ILE A 56 -1.13 -4.94 -17.63
N THR A 57 -0.25 -4.92 -16.62
CA THR A 57 0.94 -5.77 -16.56
C THR A 57 0.68 -7.22 -16.13
N GLY A 58 -0.45 -7.50 -15.47
CA GLY A 58 -0.75 -8.81 -14.87
C GLY A 58 0.07 -9.15 -13.62
N LEU A 59 1.04 -8.32 -13.26
CA LEU A 59 1.87 -8.50 -12.06
C LEU A 59 1.02 -8.41 -10.80
N LYS A 60 1.44 -9.11 -9.75
CA LYS A 60 0.76 -9.07 -8.46
C LYS A 60 1.17 -7.82 -7.70
N THR A 61 0.20 -7.13 -7.12
CA THR A 61 0.37 -5.85 -6.40
C THR A 61 -0.58 -5.84 -5.18
N LEU A 62 -0.48 -4.82 -4.32
CA LEU A 62 -1.30 -4.71 -3.11
C LEU A 62 -2.41 -3.66 -3.23
N CYS A 63 -3.56 -3.96 -2.64
CA CYS A 63 -4.67 -3.04 -2.46
C CYS A 63 -4.89 -2.77 -0.96
N PHE A 64 -4.45 -1.61 -0.49
CA PHE A 64 -4.67 -1.15 0.89
C PHE A 64 -4.51 0.36 1.02
N HIS A 65 -5.00 0.90 2.14
CA HIS A 65 -4.75 2.27 2.55
C HIS A 65 -4.43 2.31 4.05
N LEU A 66 -3.30 2.89 4.46
CA LEU A 66 -2.91 2.94 5.87
C LEU A 66 -3.84 3.81 6.75
N GLY A 67 -4.66 4.68 6.15
CA GLY A 67 -5.60 5.55 6.87
C GLY A 67 -7.07 5.40 6.48
N MET A 68 -7.41 4.46 5.58
CA MET A 68 -8.79 4.24 5.10
C MET A 68 -9.11 2.74 4.98
N THR A 69 -8.43 1.89 5.74
CA THR A 69 -8.77 0.46 5.86
C THR A 69 -9.54 0.26 7.15
N GLU A 70 -10.78 -0.21 7.04
CA GLU A 70 -11.67 -0.45 8.18
C GLU A 70 -11.39 -1.80 8.83
N ALA A 71 -11.23 -2.84 8.01
CA ALA A 71 -10.97 -4.21 8.46
C ALA A 71 -10.34 -5.03 7.33
N PHE A 72 -9.97 -6.27 7.68
CA PHE A 72 -9.70 -7.32 6.70
C PHE A 72 -10.69 -8.48 6.85
N ILE A 73 -10.80 -9.26 5.79
CA ILE A 73 -11.54 -10.52 5.77
C ILE A 73 -10.57 -11.61 5.30
N TRP A 74 -10.44 -12.66 6.10
CA TRP A 74 -9.78 -13.90 5.69
C TRP A 74 -10.71 -14.70 4.79
N ASP A 75 -10.18 -15.23 3.68
CA ASP A 75 -10.84 -16.24 2.84
C ASP A 75 -12.24 -15.83 2.33
N TYR A 76 -12.43 -14.54 2.00
CA TYR A 76 -13.71 -13.98 1.56
C TYR A 76 -14.31 -14.68 0.33
N ASP A 77 -13.48 -15.25 -0.54
CA ASP A 77 -13.89 -16.03 -1.72
C ASP A 77 -14.41 -17.44 -1.39
N THR A 78 -14.28 -17.88 -0.13
CA THR A 78 -14.87 -19.12 0.41
C THR A 78 -15.75 -18.78 1.61
N PRO A 79 -17.04 -18.46 1.40
CA PRO A 79 -17.92 -17.90 2.43
C PRO A 79 -17.98 -18.69 3.75
N GLU A 80 -17.86 -20.02 3.70
CA GLU A 80 -17.90 -20.90 4.87
C GLU A 80 -16.64 -20.76 5.76
N GLN A 81 -15.55 -20.25 5.20
CA GLN A 81 -14.27 -20.03 5.88
C GLN A 81 -14.02 -18.53 6.15
N SER A 82 -14.91 -17.66 5.66
CA SER A 82 -14.75 -16.22 5.72
C SER A 82 -14.77 -15.71 7.16
N LYS A 83 -13.71 -15.04 7.59
CA LYS A 83 -13.59 -14.48 8.95
C LYS A 83 -13.18 -13.01 8.90
N TRP A 84 -13.99 -12.15 9.51
CA TRP A 84 -13.65 -10.74 9.73
C TRP A 84 -12.60 -10.61 10.83
N THR A 85 -11.64 -9.71 10.63
CA THR A 85 -10.69 -9.33 11.66
C THR A 85 -11.35 -8.41 12.68
N ASP A 86 -11.00 -8.55 13.96
CA ASP A 86 -11.27 -7.50 14.94
C ASP A 86 -10.30 -6.31 14.73
N TRP A 87 -10.48 -5.25 15.51
CA TRP A 87 -9.65 -4.05 15.36
C TRP A 87 -8.17 -4.31 15.69
N ASP A 88 -7.88 -5.11 16.72
CA ASP A 88 -6.50 -5.39 17.13
C ASP A 88 -5.76 -6.20 16.06
N GLU A 89 -6.43 -7.19 15.47
CA GLU A 89 -5.93 -7.98 14.35
C GLU A 89 -5.74 -7.09 13.10
N THR A 90 -6.71 -6.22 12.80
CA THR A 90 -6.62 -5.24 11.69
C THR A 90 -5.40 -4.34 11.84
N GLN A 91 -5.20 -3.77 13.04
CA GLN A 91 -4.04 -2.92 13.33
C GLN A 91 -2.73 -3.70 13.27
N SER A 92 -2.73 -4.97 13.68
CA SER A 92 -1.56 -5.84 13.55
C SER A 92 -1.18 -6.06 12.09
N LEU A 93 -2.16 -6.36 11.23
CA LEU A 93 -1.96 -6.53 9.79
C LEU A 93 -1.47 -5.24 9.11
N LEU A 94 -2.04 -4.08 9.45
CA LEU A 94 -1.57 -2.80 8.93
C LEU A 94 -0.13 -2.49 9.35
N ARG A 95 0.22 -2.78 10.61
CA ARG A 95 1.62 -2.65 11.09
C ARG A 95 2.55 -3.59 10.36
N GLU A 96 2.12 -4.82 10.09
CA GLU A 96 2.91 -5.80 9.35
C GLU A 96 3.15 -5.36 7.89
N ILE A 97 2.11 -4.86 7.21
CA ILE A 97 2.25 -4.30 5.86
C ILE A 97 3.21 -3.11 5.86
N HIS A 98 3.07 -2.21 6.83
CA HIS A 98 3.97 -1.07 6.99
C HIS A 98 5.40 -1.50 7.31
N GLN A 99 5.61 -2.56 8.11
CA GLN A 99 6.94 -3.12 8.37
C GLN A 99 7.62 -3.58 7.09
N GLU A 100 6.91 -4.26 6.19
CA GLU A 100 7.46 -4.64 4.88
C GLU A 100 7.77 -3.42 3.99
N PHE A 101 7.03 -2.33 4.14
CA PHE A 101 7.26 -1.08 3.42
C PHE A 101 8.53 -0.36 3.90
N VAL A 102 8.85 -0.40 5.20
CA VAL A 102 10.01 0.29 5.80
C VAL A 102 11.18 -0.62 6.16
N LYS A 103 11.09 -1.93 5.88
CA LYS A 103 12.13 -2.92 6.21
C LYS A 103 13.48 -2.52 5.62
N ASP A 104 14.55 -3.01 6.26
CA ASP A 104 15.92 -2.77 5.83
C ASP A 104 16.26 -1.27 5.68
N GLY A 105 15.65 -0.43 6.52
CA GLY A 105 15.81 1.02 6.47
C GLY A 105 15.12 1.68 5.27
N GLY A 106 14.08 1.05 4.72
CA GLY A 106 13.38 1.52 3.53
C GLY A 106 14.15 1.23 2.23
N ALA A 107 14.95 0.16 2.18
CA ALA A 107 15.80 -0.16 1.02
C ALA A 107 15.03 -0.30 -0.31
N ILE A 108 13.75 -0.71 -0.24
CA ILE A 108 12.87 -0.82 -1.41
C ILE A 108 12.29 0.52 -1.86
N GLN A 109 12.41 1.57 -1.04
CA GLN A 109 11.78 2.85 -1.28
C GLN A 109 12.63 3.74 -2.19
N TYR A 110 12.00 4.31 -3.20
CA TYR A 110 12.49 5.49 -3.89
C TYR A 110 12.10 6.74 -3.11
N SER A 111 13.09 7.45 -2.57
CA SER A 111 12.90 8.73 -1.88
C SER A 111 13.16 9.90 -2.83
N HIS A 112 12.09 10.57 -3.24
CA HIS A 112 12.21 11.74 -4.12
C HIS A 112 12.39 13.02 -3.32
N LYS A 113 13.48 13.74 -3.58
CA LYS A 113 13.75 15.08 -3.06
C LYS A 113 13.27 16.11 -4.08
N TRP A 114 12.11 16.68 -3.81
CA TRP A 114 11.45 17.64 -4.72
C TRP A 114 12.30 18.89 -4.95
N GLN A 115 12.33 19.33 -6.21
CA GLN A 115 12.83 20.61 -6.67
C GLN A 115 11.77 21.32 -7.52
N ASP A 116 11.91 22.63 -7.67
CA ASP A 116 11.02 23.42 -8.51
C ASP A 116 11.09 22.91 -9.96
N GLY A 117 9.92 22.59 -10.51
CA GLY A 117 9.78 22.05 -11.87
C GLY A 117 9.71 20.52 -11.94
N ASP A 118 9.94 19.80 -10.85
CA ASP A 118 9.76 18.35 -10.82
C ASP A 118 8.31 17.96 -11.06
N PHE A 119 8.15 16.90 -11.86
CA PHE A 119 6.86 16.32 -12.19
C PHE A 119 6.95 14.80 -12.11
N ILE A 120 6.17 14.20 -11.21
CA ILE A 120 6.11 12.75 -11.00
C ILE A 120 4.77 12.23 -11.50
N ILE A 121 4.86 11.13 -12.26
CA ILE A 121 3.73 10.25 -12.53
C ILE A 121 3.96 8.98 -11.72
N SER A 122 3.00 8.61 -10.88
CA SER A 122 3.00 7.34 -10.15
C SER A 122 1.83 6.47 -10.60
N ASP A 123 2.09 5.19 -10.81
CA ASP A 123 1.04 4.21 -11.01
C ASP A 123 0.45 3.81 -9.65
N ASN A 124 -0.70 4.41 -9.29
CA ASN A 124 -1.38 4.15 -8.03
C ASN A 124 -1.86 2.69 -7.89
N LEU A 125 -1.84 1.89 -8.96
CA LEU A 125 -2.20 0.48 -8.90
C LEU A 125 -1.02 -0.39 -8.45
N ALA A 126 0.22 0.06 -8.63
CA ALA A 126 1.43 -0.71 -8.36
C ALA A 126 2.38 -0.07 -7.33
N VAL A 127 2.15 1.20 -6.96
CA VAL A 127 3.08 1.97 -6.10
C VAL A 127 2.38 2.41 -4.81
N GLY A 128 2.95 2.01 -3.68
CA GLY A 128 2.63 2.56 -2.38
C GLY A 128 3.42 3.83 -2.15
N HIS A 129 2.80 4.85 -1.55
CA HIS A 129 3.51 6.08 -1.23
C HIS A 129 3.10 6.65 0.11
N GLU A 130 4.07 7.24 0.79
CA GLU A 130 3.84 8.01 2.01
C GLU A 130 4.66 9.30 1.98
N ALA A 131 4.13 10.31 2.65
CA ALA A 131 4.91 11.49 2.96
C ALA A 131 5.76 11.16 4.20
N THR A 132 7.06 11.42 4.16
CA THR A 132 7.94 11.02 5.27
C THR A 132 7.52 11.72 6.57
N PRO A 133 7.74 11.13 7.76
CA PRO A 133 7.29 11.70 9.04
C PRO A 133 7.72 13.16 9.26
N GLN A 134 8.88 13.54 8.73
CA GLN A 134 9.41 14.91 8.81
C GLN A 134 8.48 15.92 8.13
N THR A 135 7.69 15.51 7.13
CA THR A 135 6.74 16.40 6.45
C THR A 135 5.45 16.66 7.23
N GLN A 136 5.23 15.94 8.34
CA GLN A 136 4.04 16.06 9.20
C GLN A 136 4.28 16.97 10.42
N LEU A 137 5.48 17.56 10.57
CA LEU A 137 5.77 18.52 11.64
C LEU A 137 5.02 19.86 11.41
N PRO A 138 4.86 20.68 12.47
CA PRO A 138 4.17 21.97 12.34
C PRO A 138 4.79 22.86 11.25
N ARG A 139 3.95 23.63 10.55
CA ARG A 139 4.37 24.56 9.46
C ARG A 139 5.50 25.51 9.87
N SER A 140 5.59 25.88 11.15
CA SER A 140 6.66 26.71 11.69
C SER A 140 8.04 26.04 11.66
N GLN A 141 8.09 24.70 11.57
CA GLN A 141 9.32 23.90 11.55
C GLN A 141 9.70 23.45 10.13
N VAL A 142 8.71 23.16 9.27
CA VAL A 142 8.95 22.56 7.94
C VAL A 142 8.63 23.48 6.77
N GLY A 143 8.02 24.63 7.03
CA GLY A 143 7.58 25.56 6.00
C GLY A 143 6.27 25.18 5.33
N LEU A 144 5.93 25.89 4.26
CA LEU A 144 4.76 25.62 3.42
C LEU A 144 5.18 24.78 2.21
N ARG A 145 4.51 23.65 2.01
CA ARG A 145 4.66 22.79 0.84
C ARG A 145 3.36 22.74 0.06
N VAL A 146 3.40 23.08 -1.22
CA VAL A 146 2.24 23.04 -2.11
C VAL A 146 2.58 22.17 -3.31
N LEU A 147 1.80 21.10 -3.52
CA LEU A 147 1.87 20.27 -4.71
C LEU A 147 0.52 20.27 -5.41
N HIS A 148 0.52 20.41 -6.73
CA HIS A 148 -0.67 20.21 -7.54
C HIS A 148 -0.77 18.74 -7.96
N ARG A 149 -1.93 18.13 -7.75
CA ARG A 149 -2.17 16.71 -8.06
C ARG A 149 -3.39 16.55 -8.97
N THR A 150 -3.22 15.76 -10.02
CA THR A 150 -4.31 15.22 -10.84
C THR A 150 -4.26 13.71 -10.77
N THR A 151 -5.43 13.07 -10.68
CA THR A 151 -5.57 11.62 -10.71
C THR A 151 -6.41 11.21 -11.91
N VAL A 152 -6.00 10.11 -12.55
CA VAL A 152 -6.78 9.48 -13.63
C VAL A 152 -7.61 8.36 -13.04
N LYS A 153 -8.88 8.26 -13.45
CA LYS A 153 -9.82 7.25 -12.94
C LYS A 153 -9.39 5.84 -13.40
N GLY A 154 -9.32 4.90 -12.47
CA GLY A 154 -9.16 3.47 -12.78
C GLY A 154 -10.41 2.87 -13.42
N THR A 155 -10.23 1.92 -14.34
CA THR A 155 -11.31 1.30 -15.12
C THR A 155 -11.64 -0.14 -14.70
N GLU A 156 -10.76 -0.78 -13.94
CA GLU A 156 -10.91 -2.16 -13.49
C GLU A 156 -10.92 -2.24 -11.96
N ALA A 157 -11.78 -3.11 -11.43
CA ALA A 157 -11.77 -3.42 -10.01
C ALA A 157 -10.59 -4.38 -9.69
N PRO A 158 -9.90 -4.20 -8.54
CA PRO A 158 -8.91 -5.15 -8.06
C PRO A 158 -9.48 -6.57 -7.99
N THR A 159 -8.87 -7.50 -8.72
CA THR A 159 -9.29 -8.90 -8.80
C THR A 159 -8.07 -9.82 -8.90
N LYS A 160 -8.22 -11.07 -8.43
CA LYS A 160 -7.22 -12.11 -8.62
C LYS A 160 -7.43 -12.78 -9.96
N LYS A 161 -6.53 -12.54 -10.93
CA LYS A 161 -6.52 -13.24 -12.24
C LYS A 161 -5.61 -14.49 -12.20
N TYR A 162 -5.51 -15.14 -11.04
CA TYR A 162 -4.66 -16.31 -10.80
C TYR A 162 -5.26 -17.17 -9.67
N THR A 163 -4.84 -18.43 -9.61
CA THR A 163 -5.19 -19.36 -8.52
C THR A 163 -4.19 -19.23 -7.36
N VAL A 164 -4.70 -19.12 -6.13
CA VAL A 164 -3.86 -19.15 -4.93
C VAL A 164 -3.39 -20.58 -4.69
N ARG A 165 -2.07 -20.79 -4.67
CA ARG A 165 -1.49 -22.10 -4.32
C ARG A 165 -1.54 -22.25 -2.80
N LYS A 166 -2.12 -23.36 -2.32
CA LYS A 166 -2.01 -23.78 -0.92
C LYS A 166 -0.79 -24.69 -0.81
N THR A 167 0.24 -24.26 -0.09
CA THR A 167 1.36 -25.16 0.25
C THR A 167 0.96 -25.94 1.48
N LEU A 168 1.03 -27.27 1.41
CA LEU A 168 0.84 -28.14 2.56
C LEU A 168 2.07 -28.01 3.45
N HIS A 169 1.90 -27.47 4.66
CA HIS A 169 3.00 -27.40 5.62
C HIS A 169 3.15 -28.75 6.32
N ARG A 170 4.40 -29.16 6.54
CA ARG A 170 4.79 -30.50 7.02
C ARG A 170 4.27 -30.82 8.43
N ASP A 171 3.77 -29.82 9.15
CA ASP A 171 3.18 -29.92 10.49
C ASP A 171 1.70 -30.36 10.46
N GLU A 172 1.13 -30.57 9.27
CA GLU A 172 -0.26 -31.04 9.05
C GLU A 172 -0.33 -32.49 8.52
N LEU A 173 0.76 -33.26 8.63
CA LEU A 173 0.87 -34.69 8.25
C LEU A 173 1.15 -35.61 9.45
#